data_AF-A0A9E3ABN0-F1
#
_entry.id   AF-A0A9E3ABN0-F1
#
_cell.length_a   1.000
_cell.length_b   1.000
_cell.length_c   1.000
_cell.angle_alpha   90.00
_cell.angle_beta   90.00
_cell.angle_gamma   90.00
#
_symmetry.space_group_name_H-M   'P 1'
#
loop_
_entity.id
_entity.type
_entity.pdbx_description
1 polymer ?
#
loop_
_entity_poly.entity_id
_entity_poly.type
_entity_poly.pdbx_seq_one_letter_code
_entity_poly.pdbx_strand_id
1 'polypeptide(L)'
;MQPRLTSGISIEGDALFDRVPNWEKRLLASPAGRTYQVIVRLCCLAFLGYFRHRVASLPNGLIWEKLGERFLFRRRYIEIAETSFGAKIICNTKDLIQRYIMAFGVWEPDLTAFIKRRLSKGDVFIDLGANIGYFSLLASQIVGKEGKVIAIEAAPQIFEALLQNLSLNQIGNVRPALTAVAAESGLVSLYSGGSDNLGASTIIAANARGPIVAKVSCDRFESIVKPEELARARMVKIDLEGAEVPPLRALIKFAPNLRRDLEIVVELCPARLRVAGSSINEILTGFNEQGFSAYQLRNTYTPGPYIDRYPVLPPKRIRSQITEQADLVFSRVDAEEL
;
A
#
# COMPACT_ATOMS: atom_id res chain seq x y z
N MET A 1 28.88 -11.30 22.04
CA MET A 1 28.34 -12.63 21.72
C MET A 1 27.21 -12.45 20.72
N GLN A 2 27.45 -12.78 19.44
CA GLN A 2 26.42 -12.79 18.40
C GLN A 2 25.58 -14.07 18.52
N PRO A 3 24.24 -14.04 18.42
CA PRO A 3 23.46 -15.24 18.22
C PRO A 3 23.53 -15.65 16.75
N ARG A 4 23.93 -16.91 16.50
CA ARG A 4 23.83 -17.56 15.20
C ARG A 4 22.34 -17.79 14.90
N LEU A 5 21.84 -17.22 13.79
CA LEU A 5 20.56 -17.61 13.21
C LEU A 5 20.75 -18.96 12.53
N THR A 6 20.23 -20.01 13.15
CA THR A 6 20.15 -21.35 12.56
C THR A 6 19.14 -21.36 11.41
N SER A 7 19.62 -21.75 10.24
CA SER A 7 18.84 -22.10 9.06
C SER A 7 17.91 -23.28 9.37
N GLY A 8 16.60 -23.06 9.28
CA GLY A 8 15.62 -24.13 9.40
C GLY A 8 14.22 -23.58 9.67
N ILE A 9 13.54 -23.12 8.61
CA ILE A 9 12.08 -22.97 8.63
C ILE A 9 11.54 -23.93 7.58
N SER A 10 10.99 -25.04 8.06
CA SER A 10 10.10 -25.91 7.31
C SER A 10 8.85 -25.11 6.92
N ILE A 11 8.65 -24.92 5.62
CA ILE A 11 7.41 -24.36 5.07
C ILE A 11 6.38 -25.49 5.09
N GLU A 12 5.72 -25.69 6.23
CA GLU A 12 4.52 -26.53 6.30
C GLU A 12 3.27 -25.69 6.00
N GLY A 13 2.57 -26.08 4.93
CA GLY A 13 1.11 -26.02 4.84
C GLY A 13 0.43 -24.67 4.59
N ASP A 14 0.61 -24.08 3.41
CA ASP A 14 -0.32 -23.04 2.92
C ASP A 14 -1.66 -23.69 2.48
N ALA A 15 -2.71 -23.52 3.28
CA ALA A 15 -4.09 -23.99 3.03
C ALA A 15 -4.81 -23.29 1.83
N LEU A 16 -4.05 -22.64 0.95
CA LEU A 16 -4.51 -22.03 -0.31
C LEU A 16 -4.16 -22.88 -1.56
N PHE A 17 -3.57 -24.06 -1.36
CA PHE A 17 -3.12 -24.98 -2.44
C PHE A 17 -4.09 -26.12 -2.80
N ASP A 18 -5.34 -26.06 -2.32
CA ASP A 18 -6.36 -27.10 -2.60
C ASP A 18 -6.98 -27.04 -4.01
N ARG A 19 -6.42 -26.23 -4.92
CA ARG A 19 -6.87 -26.16 -6.33
C ARG A 19 -5.78 -26.44 -7.37
N VAL A 20 -4.64 -27.01 -6.98
CA VAL A 20 -3.67 -27.55 -7.95
C VAL A 20 -3.96 -29.04 -8.11
N PRO A 21 -4.37 -29.52 -9.29
CA PRO A 21 -4.65 -30.94 -9.50
C PRO A 21 -3.50 -31.84 -9.05
N ASN A 22 -3.81 -32.99 -8.47
CA ASN A 22 -2.81 -33.91 -7.92
C ASN A 22 -1.75 -34.36 -8.94
N TRP A 23 -2.09 -34.38 -10.24
CA TRP A 23 -1.13 -34.67 -11.31
C TRP A 23 -0.12 -33.53 -11.50
N GLU A 24 -0.51 -32.27 -11.34
CA GLU A 24 0.38 -31.12 -11.45
C GLU A 24 1.33 -31.06 -10.26
N LYS A 25 0.86 -31.39 -9.04
CA LYS A 25 1.71 -31.55 -7.85
C LYS A 25 2.79 -32.63 -8.07
N ARG A 26 2.42 -33.79 -8.61
CA ARG A 26 3.37 -34.88 -8.93
C ARG A 26 4.35 -34.50 -10.04
N LEU A 27 3.87 -33.84 -11.09
CA LEU A 27 4.72 -33.35 -12.17
C LEU A 27 5.76 -32.36 -11.64
N LEU A 28 5.35 -31.40 -10.81
CA LEU A 28 6.23 -30.37 -10.22
C LEU A 28 7.29 -30.94 -9.26
N ALA A 29 7.01 -32.06 -8.59
CA ALA A 29 7.97 -32.75 -7.72
C ALA A 29 9.02 -33.57 -8.49
N SER A 30 8.80 -33.86 -9.77
CA SER A 30 9.75 -34.60 -10.62
C SER A 30 10.95 -33.74 -11.04
N PRO A 31 12.06 -34.35 -11.51
CA PRO A 31 13.18 -33.60 -12.12
C PRO A 31 12.72 -32.71 -13.28
N ALA A 32 11.82 -33.20 -14.15
CA ALA A 32 11.25 -32.42 -15.24
C ALA A 32 10.40 -31.24 -14.73
N GLY A 33 9.66 -31.43 -13.63
CA GLY A 33 8.91 -30.38 -12.96
C GLY A 33 9.78 -29.27 -12.39
N ARG A 34 10.91 -29.63 -11.78
CA ARG A 34 11.91 -28.67 -11.29
C ARG A 34 12.51 -27.86 -12.44
N THR A 35 12.91 -28.50 -13.52
CA THR A 35 13.39 -27.80 -14.74
C THR A 35 12.33 -26.86 -15.29
N TYR A 36 11.07 -27.30 -15.37
CA TYR A 36 9.96 -26.47 -15.81
C TYR A 36 9.75 -25.24 -14.91
N GLN A 37 9.83 -25.39 -13.58
CA GLN A 37 9.72 -24.24 -12.67
C GLN A 37 10.84 -23.22 -12.87
N VAL A 38 12.08 -23.68 -13.12
CA VAL A 38 13.21 -22.81 -13.43
C VAL A 38 12.95 -22.04 -14.72
N ILE A 39 12.49 -22.71 -15.78
CA ILE A 39 12.17 -22.06 -17.06
C ILE A 39 11.09 -20.99 -16.87
N VAL A 40 9.99 -21.31 -16.18
CA VAL A 40 8.91 -20.33 -15.95
C VAL A 40 9.41 -19.15 -15.10
N ARG A 41 10.27 -19.38 -14.10
CA ARG A 41 10.89 -18.30 -13.32
C ARG A 41 11.72 -17.38 -14.21
N LEU A 42 12.58 -17.94 -15.06
CA LEU A 42 13.39 -17.16 -16.00
C LEU A 42 12.52 -16.36 -16.97
N CYS A 43 11.44 -16.96 -17.50
CA CYS A 43 10.48 -16.24 -18.34
C CYS A 43 9.78 -15.11 -17.57
N CYS A 44 9.43 -15.31 -16.30
CA CYS A 44 8.82 -14.29 -15.45
C CYS A 44 9.79 -13.12 -15.21
N LEU A 45 11.05 -13.41 -14.87
CA LEU A 45 12.08 -12.39 -14.69
C LEU A 45 12.36 -11.62 -15.97
N ALA A 46 12.48 -12.31 -17.11
CA ALA A 46 12.65 -11.68 -18.41
C ALA A 46 11.46 -10.78 -18.77
N PHE A 47 10.24 -11.23 -18.49
CA PHE A 47 9.02 -10.47 -18.71
C PHE A 47 8.98 -9.20 -17.84
N LEU A 48 9.27 -9.32 -16.54
CA LEU A 48 9.33 -8.18 -15.63
C LEU A 48 10.43 -7.19 -16.06
N GLY A 49 11.61 -7.70 -16.41
CA GLY A 49 12.73 -6.90 -16.95
C GLY A 49 12.38 -6.18 -18.25
N TYR A 50 11.62 -6.81 -19.14
CA TYR A 50 11.08 -6.17 -20.34
C TYR A 50 10.24 -4.95 -19.98
N PHE A 51 9.25 -5.08 -19.08
CA PHE A 51 8.43 -3.94 -18.67
C PHE A 51 9.22 -2.85 -17.91
N ARG A 52 10.26 -3.24 -17.16
CA ARG A 52 11.13 -2.33 -16.42
C ARG A 52 11.94 -1.43 -17.34
N HIS A 53 12.61 -2.01 -18.33
CA HIS A 53 13.61 -1.32 -19.14
C HIS A 53 13.15 -0.92 -20.55
N ARG A 54 11.93 -1.28 -20.96
CA ARG A 54 11.47 -0.99 -22.33
C ARG A 54 11.54 0.48 -22.72
N VAL A 55 11.69 0.69 -24.03
CA VAL A 55 11.74 1.99 -24.72
C VAL A 55 10.60 2.13 -25.79
N ALA A 56 9.64 1.20 -25.79
CA ALA A 56 8.36 1.17 -26.56
C ALA A 56 8.38 0.61 -28.01
N SER A 57 7.28 -0.10 -28.38
CA SER A 57 6.65 -0.24 -29.72
C SER A 57 5.62 -1.40 -29.86
N LEU A 58 5.45 -2.29 -28.87
CA LEU A 58 4.51 -3.45 -28.93
C LEU A 58 3.15 -3.20 -28.25
N PRO A 59 2.08 -3.97 -28.56
CA PRO A 59 0.76 -3.91 -27.89
C PRO A 59 0.83 -4.47 -26.47
N ASN A 60 1.46 -3.70 -25.58
CA ASN A 60 1.91 -4.15 -24.27
C ASN A 60 0.77 -4.50 -23.31
N GLY A 61 -0.42 -3.91 -23.48
CA GLY A 61 -1.60 -4.26 -22.68
C GLY A 61 -2.03 -5.72 -22.85
N LEU A 62 -2.12 -6.18 -24.11
CA LEU A 62 -2.47 -7.58 -24.41
C LEU A 62 -1.39 -8.56 -23.95
N ILE A 63 -0.11 -8.17 -24.07
CA ILE A 63 1.01 -8.97 -23.58
C ILE A 63 0.94 -9.07 -22.04
N TRP A 64 0.66 -7.96 -21.35
CA TRP A 64 0.50 -7.95 -19.91
C TRP A 64 -0.62 -8.88 -19.44
N GLU A 65 -1.80 -8.76 -20.03
CA GLU A 65 -2.96 -9.57 -19.65
C GLU A 65 -2.74 -11.05 -19.99
N LYS A 66 -2.38 -11.36 -21.25
CA LYS A 66 -2.35 -12.75 -21.74
C LYS A 66 -1.15 -13.54 -21.23
N LEU A 67 0.01 -12.92 -21.10
CA LEU A 67 1.24 -13.60 -20.69
C LEU A 67 1.55 -13.36 -19.21
N GLY A 68 1.41 -12.13 -18.73
CA GLY A 68 1.62 -11.79 -17.31
C GLY A 68 0.53 -12.38 -16.43
N GLU A 69 -0.65 -11.76 -16.43
CA GLU A 69 -1.75 -12.10 -15.51
C GLU A 69 -2.23 -13.55 -15.65
N ARG A 70 -2.45 -14.02 -16.87
CA ARG A 70 -3.02 -15.36 -17.10
C ARG A 70 -2.03 -16.51 -16.92
N PHE A 71 -0.72 -16.28 -17.05
CA PHE A 71 0.26 -17.36 -17.08
C PHE A 71 1.38 -17.18 -16.05
N LEU A 72 2.20 -16.14 -16.18
CA LEU A 72 3.43 -15.98 -15.39
C LEU A 72 3.13 -15.71 -13.91
N PHE A 73 2.12 -14.90 -13.61
CA PHE A 73 1.83 -14.44 -12.25
C PHE A 73 0.97 -15.40 -11.41
N ARG A 74 0.51 -16.51 -12.00
CA ARG A 74 -0.20 -17.56 -11.23
C ARG A 74 0.71 -18.30 -10.25
N ARG A 75 2.03 -18.16 -10.41
CA ARG A 75 3.04 -18.80 -9.58
C ARG A 75 3.68 -17.79 -8.64
N ARG A 76 4.01 -18.27 -7.44
CA ARG A 76 4.69 -17.49 -6.41
C ARG A 76 6.18 -17.47 -6.69
N TYR A 77 6.70 -16.27 -6.98
CA TYR A 77 8.12 -15.99 -7.07
C TYR A 77 8.42 -14.82 -6.15
N ILE A 78 9.46 -14.96 -5.33
CA ILE A 78 9.94 -13.92 -4.43
C ILE A 78 11.27 -13.41 -4.97
N GLU A 79 11.36 -12.11 -5.20
CA GLU A 79 12.56 -11.44 -5.67
C GLU A 79 12.69 -10.07 -5.01
N ILE A 80 13.92 -9.56 -4.96
CA ILE A 80 14.16 -8.18 -4.55
C ILE A 80 14.02 -7.28 -5.77
N ALA A 81 13.04 -6.38 -5.74
CA ALA A 81 12.88 -5.33 -6.73
C ALA A 81 13.54 -4.03 -6.24
N GLU A 82 14.11 -3.27 -7.17
CA GLU A 82 14.56 -1.90 -6.90
C GLU A 82 13.49 -0.91 -7.37
N THR A 83 13.11 0.04 -6.52
CA THR A 83 12.12 1.07 -6.84
C THR A 83 12.72 2.18 -7.70
N SER A 84 11.88 3.06 -8.23
CA SER A 84 12.27 4.28 -8.98
C SER A 84 13.00 5.32 -8.11
N PHE A 85 13.01 5.13 -6.79
CA PHE A 85 13.76 5.94 -5.83
C PHE A 85 14.92 5.17 -5.19
N GLY A 86 15.28 4.00 -5.72
CA GLY A 86 16.49 3.25 -5.32
C GLY A 86 16.35 2.42 -4.04
N ALA A 87 15.15 2.29 -3.48
CA ALA A 87 14.92 1.36 -2.36
C ALA A 87 14.76 -0.07 -2.88
N LYS A 88 15.18 -1.04 -2.07
CA LYS A 88 15.04 -2.48 -2.33
C LYS A 88 13.82 -3.02 -1.61
N ILE A 89 12.92 -3.71 -2.30
CA ILE A 89 11.70 -4.28 -1.71
C ILE A 89 11.62 -5.75 -2.08
N ILE A 90 11.40 -6.61 -1.09
CA ILE A 90 11.09 -8.03 -1.29
C ILE A 90 9.66 -8.10 -1.83
N CYS A 91 9.50 -8.60 -3.05
CA CYS A 91 8.25 -8.65 -3.77
C CYS A 91 7.86 -10.09 -4.13
N ASN A 92 6.57 -10.37 -4.07
CA ASN A 92 5.92 -11.62 -4.41
C ASN A 92 5.04 -11.43 -5.65
N THR A 93 5.27 -12.22 -6.70
CA THR A 93 4.51 -12.15 -7.95
C THR A 93 3.04 -12.54 -7.85
N LYS A 94 2.54 -13.08 -6.74
CA LYS A 94 1.09 -13.30 -6.55
C LYS A 94 0.35 -12.03 -6.15
N ASP A 95 1.03 -11.08 -5.52
CA ASP A 95 0.43 -9.85 -5.04
C ASP A 95 0.48 -8.79 -6.14
N LEU A 96 -0.66 -8.14 -6.41
CA LEU A 96 -0.77 -7.16 -7.49
C LEU A 96 0.18 -5.96 -7.30
N ILE A 97 0.23 -5.40 -6.08
CA ILE A 97 1.08 -4.25 -5.77
C ILE A 97 2.55 -4.59 -5.99
N GLN A 98 2.97 -5.74 -5.45
CA GLN A 98 4.35 -6.22 -5.54
C GLN A 98 4.78 -6.52 -6.97
N ARG A 99 3.90 -7.08 -7.81
CA ARG A 99 4.16 -7.26 -9.24
C ARG A 99 4.43 -5.96 -9.96
N TYR A 100 3.67 -4.92 -9.65
CA TYR A 100 3.82 -3.62 -10.29
C TYR A 100 5.11 -2.95 -9.86
N ILE A 101 5.49 -3.08 -8.58
CA ILE A 101 6.81 -2.67 -8.11
C ILE A 101 7.92 -3.44 -8.85
N MET A 102 7.81 -4.75 -9.03
CA MET A 102 8.81 -5.52 -9.78
C MET A 102 8.91 -5.09 -11.25
N ALA A 103 7.77 -4.92 -11.92
CA ALA A 103 7.71 -4.63 -13.35
C ALA A 103 8.05 -3.18 -13.69
N PHE A 104 7.68 -2.23 -12.83
CA PHE A 104 7.74 -0.80 -13.14
C PHE A 104 8.61 -0.02 -12.16
N GLY A 105 8.95 -0.60 -11.01
CA GLY A 105 9.64 0.05 -9.89
C GLY A 105 8.86 1.17 -9.23
N VAL A 106 7.57 1.29 -9.52
CA VAL A 106 6.71 2.33 -8.96
C VAL A 106 5.35 1.73 -8.66
N TRP A 107 4.80 2.10 -7.51
CA TRP A 107 3.41 1.87 -7.14
C TRP A 107 2.70 3.22 -7.06
N GLU A 108 1.51 3.31 -7.66
CA GLU A 108 0.71 4.53 -7.82
C GLU A 108 1.57 5.75 -8.24
N PRO A 109 1.93 5.86 -9.53
CA PRO A 109 2.86 6.87 -10.02
C PRO A 109 2.50 8.30 -9.63
N ASP A 110 1.20 8.66 -9.71
CA ASP A 110 0.69 9.97 -9.32
C ASP A 110 0.86 10.23 -7.82
N LEU A 111 0.55 9.26 -6.94
CA LEU A 111 0.78 9.38 -5.49
C LEU A 111 2.26 9.43 -5.13
N THR A 112 3.07 8.53 -5.71
CA THR A 112 4.53 8.55 -5.56
C THR A 112 5.09 9.92 -5.93
N ALA A 113 4.67 10.48 -7.06
CA ALA A 113 5.13 11.78 -7.51
C ALA A 113 4.63 12.92 -6.62
N PHE A 114 3.39 12.84 -6.12
CA PHE A 114 2.85 13.81 -5.17
C PHE A 114 3.67 13.82 -3.87
N ILE A 115 3.87 12.67 -3.22
CA ILE A 115 4.68 12.54 -1.99
C ILE A 115 6.09 13.10 -2.21
N LYS A 116 6.75 12.75 -3.34
CA LYS A 116 8.08 13.26 -3.69
C LYS A 116 8.16 14.77 -3.82
N ARG A 117 7.10 15.42 -4.30
CA ARG A 117 7.06 16.88 -4.47
C ARG A 117 6.73 17.63 -3.18
N ARG A 118 5.98 17.00 -2.25
CA ARG A 118 5.41 17.69 -1.09
C ARG A 118 6.19 17.49 0.20
N LEU A 119 6.88 16.35 0.35
CA LEU A 119 7.74 16.11 1.51
C LEU A 119 9.11 16.74 1.33
N SER A 120 9.69 17.20 2.44
CA SER A 120 11.03 17.75 2.52
C SER A 120 11.81 17.14 3.70
N LYS A 121 13.13 17.36 3.70
CA LYS A 121 14.00 16.93 4.81
C LYS A 121 13.50 17.49 6.14
N GLY A 122 13.44 16.65 7.17
CA GLY A 122 12.97 17.04 8.51
C GLY A 122 11.47 16.88 8.75
N ASP A 123 10.68 16.61 7.71
CA ASP A 123 9.23 16.43 7.85
C ASP A 123 8.86 15.13 8.59
N VAL A 124 7.63 15.11 9.08
CA VAL A 124 6.99 13.91 9.63
C VAL A 124 5.93 13.40 8.65
N PHE A 125 6.00 12.11 8.30
CA PHE A 125 5.03 11.41 7.47
C PHE A 125 4.35 10.30 8.28
N ILE A 126 3.02 10.22 8.22
CA ILE A 126 2.25 9.16 8.85
C ILE A 126 1.62 8.31 7.75
N ASP A 127 1.87 7.00 7.78
CA ASP A 127 1.43 6.02 6.80
C ASP A 127 0.49 5.02 7.46
N LEU A 128 -0.83 5.25 7.35
CA LEU A 128 -1.86 4.33 7.84
C LEU A 128 -2.23 3.35 6.73
N GLY A 129 -1.98 2.06 6.97
CA GLY A 129 -2.00 1.04 5.93
C GLY A 129 -0.67 1.00 5.18
N ALA A 130 0.43 0.93 5.92
CA ALA A 130 1.78 1.00 5.37
C ALA A 130 2.11 -0.19 4.44
N ASN A 131 1.34 -1.27 4.51
CA ASN A 131 1.51 -2.48 3.70
C ASN A 131 2.97 -2.98 3.84
N ILE A 132 3.61 -3.44 2.77
CA ILE A 132 5.02 -3.86 2.74
C ILE A 132 6.02 -2.69 2.83
N GLY A 133 5.55 -1.45 3.02
CA GLY A 133 6.39 -0.28 3.29
C GLY A 133 6.84 0.52 2.07
N TYR A 134 6.19 0.38 0.90
CA TYR A 134 6.59 1.14 -0.30
C TYR A 134 6.61 2.66 -0.05
N PHE A 135 5.51 3.23 0.47
CA PHE A 135 5.42 4.67 0.76
C PHE A 135 6.22 5.07 2.00
N SER A 136 6.25 4.22 3.02
CA SER A 136 7.11 4.41 4.19
C SER A 136 8.61 4.54 3.83
N LEU A 137 9.11 3.69 2.91
CA LEU A 137 10.48 3.76 2.41
C LEU A 137 10.72 5.03 1.58
N LEU A 138 9.78 5.37 0.69
CA LEU A 138 9.84 6.60 -0.10
C LEU A 138 9.95 7.83 0.80
N ALA A 139 9.03 7.97 1.75
CA ALA A 139 9.00 9.07 2.68
C ALA A 139 10.26 9.11 3.56
N SER A 140 10.70 7.96 4.07
CA SER A 140 11.90 7.83 4.91
C SER A 140 13.14 8.42 4.25
N GLN A 141 13.37 8.13 2.96
CA GLN A 141 14.50 8.66 2.21
C GLN A 141 14.40 10.17 1.99
N ILE A 142 13.20 10.70 1.70
CA ILE A 142 12.98 12.13 1.45
C ILE A 142 13.17 12.95 2.73
N VAL A 143 12.52 12.54 3.83
CA VAL A 143 12.56 13.28 5.09
C VAL A 143 13.92 13.15 5.77
N GLY A 144 14.66 12.09 5.46
CA GLY A 144 16.01 11.85 5.95
C GLY A 144 16.09 11.69 7.47
N LYS A 145 17.32 11.65 7.98
CA LYS A 145 17.63 11.41 9.40
C LYS A 145 17.05 12.42 10.40
N GLU A 146 16.68 13.62 9.94
CA GLU A 146 16.07 14.68 10.77
C GLU A 146 14.54 14.59 10.79
N GLY A 147 13.96 13.88 9.81
CA GLY A 147 12.54 13.61 9.75
C GLY A 147 12.16 12.28 10.38
N LYS A 148 10.88 11.96 10.32
CA LYS A 148 10.33 10.73 10.93
C LYS A 148 9.19 10.18 10.10
N VAL A 149 9.12 8.86 10.01
CA VAL A 149 7.96 8.16 9.45
C VAL A 149 7.30 7.34 10.53
N ILE A 150 5.98 7.40 10.64
CA ILE A 150 5.19 6.51 11.48
C ILE A 150 4.42 5.58 10.55
N ALA A 151 4.77 4.29 10.55
CA ALA A 151 4.20 3.30 9.63
C ALA A 151 3.32 2.32 10.39
N ILE A 152 2.02 2.29 10.09
CA ILE A 152 1.04 1.48 10.81
C ILE A 152 0.45 0.46 9.84
N GLU A 153 0.59 -0.81 10.20
CA GLU A 153 0.07 -1.95 9.43
C GLU A 153 -0.57 -2.94 10.40
N ALA A 154 -1.76 -3.43 10.06
CA ALA A 154 -2.56 -4.27 10.93
C ALA A 154 -2.30 -5.77 10.71
N ALA A 155 -1.97 -6.17 9.48
CA ALA A 155 -1.78 -7.56 9.09
C ALA A 155 -0.38 -8.07 9.51
N PRO A 156 -0.27 -9.04 10.43
CA PRO A 156 1.03 -9.47 10.95
C PRO A 156 2.01 -9.95 9.87
N GLN A 157 1.54 -10.71 8.89
CA GLN A 157 2.38 -11.23 7.80
C GLN A 157 2.90 -10.11 6.89
N ILE A 158 2.09 -9.05 6.67
CA ILE A 158 2.49 -7.89 5.87
C ILE A 158 3.40 -6.97 6.69
N PHE A 159 3.14 -6.83 7.99
CA PHE A 159 4.00 -6.11 8.91
C PHE A 159 5.40 -6.74 9.02
N GLU A 160 5.51 -8.06 9.01
CA GLU A 160 6.81 -8.74 8.93
C GLU A 160 7.55 -8.39 7.64
N ALA A 161 6.85 -8.35 6.50
CA ALA A 161 7.44 -7.91 5.23
C ALA A 161 7.87 -6.44 5.26
N LEU A 162 7.09 -5.55 5.88
CA LEU A 162 7.48 -4.17 6.17
C LEU A 162 8.80 -4.11 6.95
N LEU A 163 8.90 -4.84 8.07
CA LEU A 163 10.12 -4.87 8.88
C LEU A 163 11.34 -5.38 8.10
N GLN A 164 11.17 -6.44 7.30
CA GLN A 164 12.23 -6.96 6.44
C GLN A 164 12.69 -5.93 5.42
N ASN A 165 11.75 -5.22 4.78
CA ASN A 165 12.07 -4.18 3.80
C ASN A 165 12.75 -2.96 4.45
N LEU A 166 12.33 -2.55 5.65
CA LEU A 166 13.02 -1.50 6.41
C LEU A 166 14.46 -1.92 6.76
N SER A 167 14.65 -3.15 7.22
CA SER A 167 15.97 -3.71 7.54
C SER A 167 16.88 -3.81 6.31
N LEU A 168 16.34 -4.28 5.18
CA LEU A 168 17.05 -4.42 3.91
C LEU A 168 17.62 -3.09 3.41
N ASN A 169 16.93 -1.98 3.69
CA ASN A 169 17.35 -0.62 3.32
C ASN A 169 18.07 0.12 4.45
N GLN A 170 18.37 -0.54 5.57
CA GLN A 170 19.07 0.05 6.73
C GLN A 170 18.37 1.31 7.27
N ILE A 171 17.05 1.29 7.31
CA ILE A 171 16.24 2.44 7.70
C ILE A 171 16.17 2.60 9.22
N GLY A 172 16.57 3.77 9.72
CA GLY A 172 16.57 4.10 11.15
C GLY A 172 15.54 5.15 11.60
N ASN A 173 14.84 5.82 10.68
CA ASN A 173 13.91 6.92 10.98
C ASN A 173 12.42 6.55 10.81
N VAL A 174 12.11 5.26 10.69
CA VAL A 174 10.73 4.75 10.63
C VAL A 174 10.37 4.10 11.96
N ARG A 175 9.21 4.48 12.53
CA ARG A 175 8.57 3.83 13.67
C ARG A 175 7.45 2.92 13.16
N PRO A 176 7.68 1.61 12.98
CA PRO A 176 6.64 0.67 12.61
C PRO A 176 5.75 0.36 13.83
N ALA A 177 4.44 0.18 13.61
CA ALA A 177 3.48 -0.25 14.62
C ALA A 177 2.53 -1.33 14.07
N LEU A 178 2.54 -2.51 14.69
CA LEU A 178 1.61 -3.60 14.39
C LEU A 178 0.32 -3.38 15.17
N THR A 179 -0.63 -2.67 14.57
CA THR A 179 -1.93 -2.40 15.17
C THR A 179 -2.92 -1.94 14.11
N ALA A 180 -4.19 -2.30 14.29
CA ALA A 180 -5.26 -1.68 13.54
C ALA A 180 -5.65 -0.33 14.16
N VAL A 181 -6.10 0.60 13.32
CA VAL A 181 -6.74 1.85 13.79
C VAL A 181 -8.24 1.59 13.90
N ALA A 182 -8.82 1.87 15.07
CA ALA A 182 -10.24 1.67 15.34
C ALA A 182 -10.81 2.81 16.20
N ALA A 183 -12.12 2.80 16.41
CA ALA A 183 -12.79 3.77 17.29
C ALA A 183 -12.49 3.52 18.79
N GLU A 184 -12.13 2.29 19.15
CA GLU A 184 -11.85 1.86 20.52
C GLU A 184 -10.65 0.92 20.55
N SER A 185 -10.01 0.83 21.71
CA SER A 185 -8.88 -0.06 21.96
C SER A 185 -9.37 -1.49 22.24
N GLY A 186 -8.69 -2.50 21.70
CA GLY A 186 -9.08 -3.89 21.92
C GLY A 186 -8.49 -4.88 20.93
N LEU A 187 -9.23 -5.95 20.67
CA LEU A 187 -8.92 -6.95 19.66
C LEU A 187 -10.00 -6.95 18.59
N VAL A 188 -9.59 -6.93 17.32
CA VAL A 188 -10.49 -7.01 16.17
C VAL A 188 -10.10 -8.17 15.26
N SER A 189 -11.09 -8.69 14.54
CA SER A 189 -10.86 -9.67 13.48
C SER A 189 -10.35 -8.95 12.24
N LEU A 190 -9.27 -9.46 11.67
CA LEU A 190 -8.78 -9.06 10.36
C LEU A 190 -9.28 -10.06 9.32
N TYR A 191 -9.93 -9.56 8.28
CA TYR A 191 -10.52 -10.33 7.20
C TYR A 191 -9.68 -10.20 5.92
N SER A 192 -9.56 -11.30 5.17
CA SER A 192 -8.87 -11.27 3.88
C SER A 192 -9.64 -10.45 2.83
N GLY A 193 -8.90 -9.65 2.07
CA GLY A 193 -9.38 -8.96 0.86
C GLY A 193 -9.42 -9.83 -0.40
N GLY A 194 -9.14 -11.12 -0.29
CA GLY A 194 -8.99 -12.06 -1.41
C GLY A 194 -7.54 -12.49 -1.64
N SER A 195 -7.30 -13.32 -2.66
CA SER A 195 -5.99 -13.93 -2.92
C SER A 195 -5.01 -13.08 -3.71
N ASP A 196 -5.48 -12.03 -4.40
CA ASP A 196 -4.72 -11.37 -5.47
C ASP A 196 -4.09 -10.04 -5.03
N ASN A 197 -4.61 -9.45 -3.94
CA ASN A 197 -4.03 -8.30 -3.24
C ASN A 197 -4.00 -8.64 -1.74
N LEU A 198 -2.84 -9.06 -1.25
CA LEU A 198 -2.66 -9.46 0.15
C LEU A 198 -2.79 -8.25 1.10
N GLY A 199 -2.51 -7.05 0.58
CA GLY A 199 -2.70 -5.77 1.27
C GLY A 199 -4.15 -5.35 1.45
N ALA A 200 -5.10 -5.95 0.73
CA ALA A 200 -6.52 -5.56 0.80
C ALA A 200 -7.26 -6.10 2.06
N SER A 201 -6.51 -6.48 3.10
CA SER A 201 -7.10 -6.99 4.33
C SER A 201 -7.83 -5.87 5.08
N THR A 202 -8.98 -6.18 5.66
CA THR A 202 -9.85 -5.18 6.29
C THR A 202 -10.31 -5.65 7.67
N ILE A 203 -10.52 -4.71 8.60
CA ILE A 203 -11.18 -4.98 9.89
C ILE A 203 -12.71 -4.86 9.81
N ILE A 204 -13.24 -4.43 8.66
CA ILE A 204 -14.67 -4.24 8.43
C ILE A 204 -15.27 -5.51 7.82
N ALA A 205 -15.99 -6.29 8.63
CA ALA A 205 -16.55 -7.58 8.22
C ALA A 205 -17.41 -7.50 6.95
N ALA A 206 -18.18 -6.43 6.77
CA ALA A 206 -19.03 -6.23 5.59
C ALA A 206 -18.24 -5.95 4.29
N ASN A 207 -16.95 -5.58 4.39
CA ASN A 207 -16.05 -5.40 3.25
C ASN A 207 -15.19 -6.65 2.98
N ALA A 208 -15.31 -7.69 3.80
CA ALA A 208 -14.53 -8.91 3.67
C ALA A 208 -14.81 -9.63 2.34
N ARG A 209 -13.75 -10.07 1.66
CA ARG A 209 -13.83 -10.91 0.45
C ARG A 209 -13.38 -12.35 0.70
N GLY A 210 -12.95 -12.64 1.93
CA GLY A 210 -12.45 -13.94 2.37
C GLY A 210 -12.62 -14.14 3.88
N PRO A 211 -12.05 -15.22 4.44
CA PRO A 211 -12.21 -15.56 5.85
C PRO A 211 -11.43 -14.59 6.76
N ILE A 212 -11.68 -14.73 8.07
CA ILE A 212 -10.81 -14.15 9.10
C ILE A 212 -9.43 -14.80 8.97
N VAL A 213 -8.38 -13.98 8.91
CA VAL A 213 -6.99 -14.42 8.78
C VAL A 213 -6.18 -14.19 10.05
N ALA A 214 -6.61 -13.28 10.91
CA ALA A 214 -5.96 -13.01 12.19
C ALA A 214 -6.93 -12.33 13.18
N LYS A 215 -6.58 -12.38 14.47
CA LYS A 215 -7.06 -11.42 15.48
C LYS A 215 -5.90 -10.50 15.83
N VAL A 216 -6.13 -9.20 15.78
CA VAL A 216 -5.07 -8.20 15.93
C VAL A 216 -5.46 -7.17 16.96
N SER A 217 -4.48 -6.60 17.65
CA SER A 217 -4.70 -5.44 18.50
C SER A 217 -5.15 -4.26 17.65
N CYS A 218 -6.11 -3.52 18.17
CA CYS A 218 -6.51 -2.23 17.64
C CYS A 218 -6.44 -1.17 18.72
N ASP A 219 -6.25 0.07 18.29
CA ASP A 219 -6.29 1.21 19.17
C ASP A 219 -6.81 2.46 18.44
N ARG A 220 -7.15 3.48 19.21
CA ARG A 220 -7.56 4.79 18.71
C ARG A 220 -6.40 5.48 18.00
N PHE A 221 -6.71 6.20 16.93
CA PHE A 221 -5.71 6.92 16.14
C PHE A 221 -4.78 7.79 17.01
N GLU A 222 -5.35 8.57 17.93
CA GLU A 222 -4.60 9.45 18.85
C GLU A 222 -3.78 8.71 19.92
N SER A 223 -4.03 7.42 20.12
CA SER A 223 -3.23 6.57 21.02
C SER A 223 -2.04 5.95 20.28
N ILE A 224 -2.20 5.68 18.99
CA ILE A 224 -1.15 5.12 18.11
C ILE A 224 -0.19 6.20 17.61
N VAL A 225 -0.74 7.33 17.17
CA VAL A 225 -0.01 8.49 16.69
C VAL A 225 -0.06 9.55 17.78
N LYS A 226 1.10 9.82 18.38
CA LYS A 226 1.16 10.73 19.53
C LYS A 226 0.83 12.16 19.09
N PRO A 227 0.20 12.99 19.93
CA PRO A 227 -0.14 14.37 19.58
C PRO A 227 1.04 15.20 19.06
N GLU A 228 2.24 15.01 19.61
CA GLU A 228 3.46 15.69 19.16
C GLU A 228 3.96 15.22 17.78
N GLU A 229 3.72 13.96 17.42
CA GLU A 229 4.01 13.44 16.08
C GLU A 229 3.00 14.00 15.08
N LEU A 230 1.73 13.99 15.46
CA LEU A 230 0.64 14.49 14.64
C LEU A 230 0.73 16.00 14.38
N ALA A 231 1.06 16.79 15.40
CA ALA A 231 1.23 18.24 15.27
C ALA A 231 2.38 18.61 14.32
N ARG A 232 3.40 17.75 14.18
CA ARG A 232 4.54 17.94 13.28
C ARG A 232 4.34 17.35 11.89
N ALA A 233 3.30 16.54 11.70
CA ALA A 233 3.04 15.84 10.44
C ALA A 233 2.87 16.83 9.30
N ARG A 234 3.70 16.68 8.26
CA ARG A 234 3.53 17.39 6.99
C ARG A 234 2.52 16.68 6.11
N MET A 235 2.44 15.35 6.23
CA MET A 235 1.48 14.57 5.47
C MET A 235 1.03 13.30 6.22
N VAL A 236 -0.26 12.98 6.08
CA VAL A 236 -0.87 11.72 6.55
C VAL A 236 -1.44 10.99 5.35
N LYS A 237 -0.99 9.76 5.08
CA LYS A 237 -1.63 8.83 4.15
C LYS A 237 -2.58 7.91 4.92
N ILE A 238 -3.79 7.71 4.40
CA ILE A 238 -4.81 6.82 4.98
C ILE A 238 -5.35 5.88 3.91
N ASP A 239 -5.16 4.59 4.13
CA ASP A 239 -5.57 3.53 3.21
C ASP A 239 -5.81 2.27 4.04
N LEU A 240 -7.01 2.16 4.61
CA LEU A 240 -7.32 1.17 5.66
C LEU A 240 -8.44 0.22 5.24
N GLU A 241 -8.71 0.14 3.93
CA GLU A 241 -9.67 -0.77 3.31
C GLU A 241 -11.07 -0.75 3.98
N GLY A 242 -11.55 0.45 4.31
CA GLY A 242 -12.86 0.71 4.91
C GLY A 242 -12.83 1.21 6.36
N ALA A 243 -11.68 1.21 7.02
CA ALA A 243 -11.51 1.74 8.38
C ALA A 243 -10.97 3.18 8.43
N GLU A 244 -11.25 3.99 7.40
CA GLU A 244 -10.75 5.37 7.29
C GLU A 244 -11.49 6.34 8.23
N VAL A 245 -12.72 6.04 8.64
CA VAL A 245 -13.56 6.98 9.40
C VAL A 245 -12.95 7.38 10.76
N PRO A 246 -12.47 6.46 11.62
CA PRO A 246 -11.86 6.83 12.90
C PRO A 246 -10.70 7.83 12.78
N PRO A 247 -9.65 7.59 11.96
CA PRO A 247 -8.56 8.57 11.83
C PRO A 247 -9.01 9.88 11.17
N LEU A 248 -9.95 9.87 10.21
CA LEU A 248 -10.46 11.11 9.61
C LEU A 248 -11.20 11.98 10.62
N ARG A 249 -12.08 11.40 11.44
CA ARG A 249 -12.79 12.13 12.51
C ARG A 249 -11.81 12.68 13.54
N ALA A 250 -10.77 11.93 13.90
CA ALA A 250 -9.72 12.43 14.78
C ALA A 250 -8.96 13.61 14.14
N LEU A 251 -8.57 13.52 12.87
CA LEU A 251 -7.90 14.60 12.15
C LEU A 251 -8.74 15.88 12.08
N ILE A 252 -10.05 15.77 11.81
CA ILE A 252 -10.98 16.91 11.82
C ILE A 252 -11.01 17.54 13.22
N LYS A 253 -11.17 16.73 14.27
CA LYS A 253 -11.21 17.19 15.66
C LYS A 253 -9.92 17.91 16.08
N PHE A 254 -8.76 17.39 15.68
CA PHE A 254 -7.45 17.95 16.07
C PHE A 254 -6.94 19.02 15.11
N ALA A 255 -7.62 19.27 13.98
CA ALA A 255 -7.18 20.17 12.92
C ALA A 255 -6.66 21.55 13.39
N PRO A 256 -7.24 22.21 14.42
CA PRO A 256 -6.73 23.49 14.92
C PRO A 256 -5.29 23.43 15.46
N ASN A 257 -4.83 22.26 15.91
CA ASN A 257 -3.51 22.04 16.50
C ASN A 257 -2.50 21.49 15.49
N LEU A 258 -2.91 21.30 14.24
CA LEU A 258 -2.07 20.74 13.19
C LEU A 258 -1.37 21.85 12.41
N ARG A 259 -0.25 21.50 11.79
CA ARG A 259 0.45 22.34 10.82
C ARG A 259 -0.53 22.91 9.78
N ARG A 260 -0.33 24.19 9.43
CA ARG A 260 -1.13 24.88 8.39
C ARG A 260 -0.94 24.22 7.02
N ASP A 261 0.27 23.73 6.75
CA ASP A 261 0.67 23.05 5.53
C ASP A 261 0.52 21.52 5.60
N LEU A 262 -0.22 20.98 6.58
CA LEU A 262 -0.56 19.56 6.59
C LEU A 262 -1.40 19.19 5.35
N GLU A 263 -1.06 18.08 4.72
CA GLU A 263 -1.87 17.45 3.67
C GLU A 263 -2.26 16.03 4.05
N ILE A 264 -3.51 15.66 3.77
CA ILE A 264 -4.02 14.33 4.09
C ILE A 264 -4.38 13.65 2.78
N VAL A 265 -3.69 12.56 2.45
CA VAL A 265 -3.99 11.72 1.30
C VAL A 265 -4.82 10.54 1.79
N VAL A 266 -5.97 10.29 1.17
CA VAL A 266 -6.85 9.20 1.59
C VAL A 266 -7.61 8.60 0.42
N GLU A 267 -7.70 7.27 0.40
CA GLU A 267 -8.63 6.56 -0.49
C GLU A 267 -10.02 6.55 0.16
N LEU A 268 -11.02 7.13 -0.52
CA LEU A 268 -12.41 7.09 -0.05
C LEU A 268 -13.30 6.35 -1.02
N CYS A 269 -14.09 5.41 -0.49
CA CYS A 269 -15.16 4.75 -1.22
C CYS A 269 -16.52 5.09 -0.57
N PRO A 270 -17.44 5.79 -1.26
CA PRO A 270 -18.75 6.15 -0.70
C PRO A 270 -19.54 4.96 -0.16
N ALA A 271 -19.41 3.78 -0.78
CA ALA A 271 -20.05 2.56 -0.29
C ALA A 271 -19.46 2.07 1.04
N ARG A 272 -18.12 2.04 1.17
CA ARG A 272 -17.44 1.63 2.41
C ARG A 272 -17.71 2.62 3.55
N LEU A 273 -17.75 3.92 3.26
CA LEU A 273 -18.08 4.96 4.25
C LEU A 273 -19.47 4.75 4.86
N ARG A 274 -20.49 4.42 4.04
CA ARG A 274 -21.85 4.13 4.54
C ARG A 274 -21.88 2.95 5.49
N VAL A 275 -21.14 1.89 5.17
CA VAL A 275 -20.99 0.71 6.05
C VAL A 275 -20.33 1.10 7.37
N ALA A 276 -19.37 2.01 7.34
CA ALA A 276 -18.69 2.55 8.53
C ALA A 276 -19.49 3.62 9.29
N GLY A 277 -20.78 3.84 8.95
CA GLY A 277 -21.63 4.82 9.63
C GLY A 277 -21.23 6.28 9.38
N SER A 278 -20.75 6.57 8.16
CA SER A 278 -20.35 7.91 7.71
C SER A 278 -20.82 8.16 6.28
N SER A 279 -20.65 9.38 5.79
CA SER A 279 -20.84 9.72 4.37
C SER A 279 -19.66 10.52 3.81
N ILE A 280 -19.52 10.54 2.49
CA ILE A 280 -18.50 11.39 1.84
C ILE A 280 -18.75 12.87 2.15
N ASN A 281 -20.01 13.31 2.18
CA ASN A 281 -20.38 14.68 2.48
C ASN A 281 -20.02 15.06 3.92
N GLU A 282 -20.24 14.17 4.89
CA GLU A 282 -19.83 14.41 6.29
C GLU A 282 -18.32 14.67 6.39
N ILE A 283 -17.51 13.84 5.72
CA ILE A 283 -16.04 14.00 5.72
C ILE A 283 -15.63 15.29 5.01
N LEU A 284 -16.18 15.57 3.83
CA LEU A 284 -15.88 16.79 3.07
C LEU A 284 -16.24 18.05 3.86
N THR A 285 -17.44 18.10 4.44
CA THR A 285 -17.90 19.23 5.25
C THR A 285 -17.02 19.41 6.48
N GLY A 286 -16.74 18.33 7.22
CA GLY A 286 -15.90 18.41 8.42
C GLY A 286 -14.49 18.94 8.13
N PHE A 287 -13.88 18.54 7.02
CA PHE A 287 -12.59 19.12 6.60
C PHE A 287 -12.71 20.56 6.09
N ASN A 288 -13.79 20.89 5.37
CA ASN A 288 -14.03 22.25 4.86
C ASN A 288 -14.18 23.26 6.00
N GLU A 289 -14.91 22.91 7.05
CA GLU A 289 -15.05 23.73 8.27
C GLU A 289 -13.69 23.99 8.96
N GLN A 290 -12.70 23.12 8.76
CA GLN A 290 -11.33 23.28 9.25
C GLN A 290 -10.38 23.96 8.23
N GLY A 291 -10.95 24.51 7.15
CA GLY A 291 -10.24 25.25 6.11
C GLY A 291 -9.56 24.40 5.04
N PHE A 292 -9.83 23.09 5.00
CA PHE A 292 -9.30 22.22 3.94
C PHE A 292 -10.20 22.23 2.71
N SER A 293 -9.57 22.15 1.55
CA SER A 293 -10.19 21.86 0.27
C SER A 293 -9.82 20.44 -0.18
N ALA A 294 -10.75 19.78 -0.87
CA ALA A 294 -10.54 18.43 -1.40
C ALA A 294 -10.08 18.49 -2.86
N TYR A 295 -9.05 17.69 -3.17
CA TYR A 295 -8.47 17.53 -4.48
C TYR A 295 -8.48 16.06 -4.87
N GLN A 296 -8.81 15.75 -6.11
CA GLN A 296 -8.76 14.40 -6.64
C GLN A 296 -7.35 14.09 -7.12
N LEU A 297 -6.73 13.08 -6.53
CA LEU A 297 -5.54 12.46 -7.07
C LEU A 297 -5.96 11.39 -8.08
N ARG A 298 -5.33 11.37 -9.25
CA ARG A 298 -5.69 10.41 -10.30
C ARG A 298 -5.17 9.01 -9.94
N ASN A 299 -6.08 8.06 -9.83
CA ASN A 299 -5.80 6.63 -9.79
C ASN A 299 -6.80 5.90 -10.68
N THR A 300 -6.32 5.22 -11.72
CA THR A 300 -7.20 4.56 -12.70
C THR A 300 -7.46 3.10 -12.36
N TYR A 301 -6.89 2.57 -11.27
CA TYR A 301 -7.01 1.18 -10.79
C TYR A 301 -6.84 0.12 -11.90
N THR A 302 -6.04 0.45 -12.90
CA THR A 302 -5.82 -0.35 -14.12
C THR A 302 -4.33 -0.36 -14.44
N PRO A 303 -3.85 -1.35 -15.21
CA PRO A 303 -2.45 -1.42 -15.58
C PRO A 303 -2.01 -0.32 -16.56
N GLY A 304 -2.95 0.37 -17.23
CA GLY A 304 -2.70 1.35 -18.29
C GLY A 304 -1.65 2.40 -17.96
N PRO A 305 -1.75 3.16 -16.84
CA PRO A 305 -0.76 4.18 -16.48
C PRO A 305 0.67 3.65 -16.37
N TYR A 306 0.84 2.38 -15.98
CA TYR A 306 2.14 1.73 -15.87
C TYR A 306 2.62 1.24 -17.23
N ILE A 307 1.73 0.55 -17.97
CA ILE A 307 1.99 -0.04 -19.29
C ILE A 307 2.17 1.02 -20.38
N ASP A 308 1.62 2.20 -20.24
CA ASP A 308 1.75 3.25 -21.25
C ASP A 308 2.55 4.44 -20.73
N ARG A 309 3.06 4.34 -19.48
CA ARG A 309 3.86 5.38 -18.80
C ARG A 309 3.19 6.75 -18.91
N TYR A 310 1.91 6.80 -18.54
CA TYR A 310 1.14 8.05 -18.56
C TYR A 310 1.87 9.13 -17.77
N PRO A 311 1.82 10.40 -18.22
CA PRO A 311 2.40 11.50 -17.46
C PRO A 311 1.68 11.61 -16.12
N VAL A 312 2.43 11.83 -15.04
CA VAL A 312 1.85 12.11 -13.72
C VAL A 312 1.15 13.47 -13.74
N LEU A 313 -0.04 13.55 -13.15
CA LEU A 313 -0.82 14.80 -13.09
C LEU A 313 -0.88 15.32 -11.66
N PRO A 314 -0.99 16.65 -11.45
CA PRO A 314 -1.25 17.20 -10.13
C PRO A 314 -2.69 16.86 -9.68
N PRO A 315 -2.94 16.76 -8.36
CA PRO A 315 -4.29 16.66 -7.84
C PRO A 315 -5.15 17.86 -8.26
N LYS A 316 -6.41 17.63 -8.65
CA LYS A 316 -7.33 18.67 -9.14
C LYS A 316 -8.43 18.97 -8.15
N ARG A 317 -8.76 20.23 -7.93
CA ARG A 317 -9.81 20.65 -6.98
C ARG A 317 -11.15 20.00 -7.34
N ILE A 318 -11.81 19.40 -6.36
CA ILE A 318 -13.12 18.78 -6.53
C ILE A 318 -14.21 19.81 -6.29
N ARG A 319 -15.15 19.90 -7.24
CA ARG A 319 -16.39 20.67 -7.12
C ARG A 319 -17.64 19.84 -7.39
N SER A 320 -17.46 18.64 -7.94
CA SER A 320 -18.52 17.68 -8.23
C SER A 320 -18.71 16.69 -7.09
N GLN A 321 -19.83 15.98 -7.10
CA GLN A 321 -20.04 14.85 -6.20
C GLN A 321 -19.06 13.71 -6.51
N ILE A 322 -18.66 13.00 -5.46
CA ILE A 322 -17.84 11.79 -5.54
C ILE A 322 -18.78 10.60 -5.38
N THR A 323 -19.02 9.88 -6.47
CA THR A 323 -19.97 8.75 -6.51
C THR A 323 -19.30 7.39 -6.43
N GLU A 324 -18.01 7.32 -6.74
CA GLU A 324 -17.20 6.10 -6.78
C GLU A 324 -15.98 6.22 -5.89
N GLN A 325 -15.17 5.16 -5.82
CA GLN A 325 -13.90 5.16 -5.11
C GLN A 325 -12.95 6.20 -5.73
N ALA A 326 -12.32 7.01 -4.89
CA ALA A 326 -11.40 8.06 -5.32
C ALA A 326 -10.32 8.32 -4.28
N ASP A 327 -9.10 8.54 -4.77
CA ASP A 327 -8.01 9.07 -3.97
C ASP A 327 -8.13 10.58 -3.85
N LEU A 328 -8.19 11.05 -2.62
CA LEU A 328 -8.34 12.45 -2.28
C LEU A 328 -7.11 12.99 -1.58
N VAL A 329 -6.84 14.27 -1.80
CA VAL A 329 -5.93 15.07 -1.01
C VAL A 329 -6.74 16.19 -0.35
N PHE A 330 -6.72 16.25 0.98
CA PHE A 330 -7.18 17.42 1.72
C PHE A 330 -5.99 18.36 1.96
N SER A 331 -6.11 19.60 1.50
CA SER A 331 -5.08 20.63 1.66
C SER A 331 -5.72 21.97 2.01
N ARG A 332 -5.05 22.78 2.84
CA ARG A 332 -5.48 24.17 3.11
C ARG A 332 -4.96 25.17 2.08
N VAL A 333 -4.18 24.71 1.10
CA VAL A 333 -3.81 25.52 -0.06
C VAL A 333 -5.09 25.81 -0.85
N ASP A 334 -5.29 27.06 -1.23
CA ASP A 334 -6.39 27.46 -2.09
C ASP A 334 -5.90 27.63 -3.53
N ALA A 335 -5.99 26.55 -4.30
CA ALA A 335 -5.59 26.49 -5.71
C ALA A 335 -6.52 25.57 -6.52
N GLU A 336 -6.45 25.63 -7.85
CA GLU A 336 -7.14 24.67 -8.74
C GLU A 336 -6.41 23.33 -8.83
N GLU A 337 -5.08 23.33 -8.70
CA GLU A 337 -4.21 22.15 -8.74
C GLU A 337 -3.11 22.28 -7.66
N LEU A 338 -2.60 21.14 -7.15
CA LEU A 338 -1.59 21.08 -6.06
C LEU A 338 -0.17 20.65 -6.48
#